data_AF-A0A7C4H434-F1
#
_entry.id   AF-A0A7C4H434-F1
#
_cell.length_a   1.000
_cell.length_b   1.000
_cell.length_c   1.000
_cell.angle_alpha   90.00
_cell.angle_beta   90.00
_cell.angle_gamma   90.00
#
_symmetry.space_group_name_H-M   'P 1'
#
loop_
_entity.id
_entity.type
_entity.pdbx_description
1 polymer ?
#
loop_
_entity_poly.entity_id
_entity_poly.type
_entity_poly.pdbx_seq_one_letter_code
_entity_poly.pdbx_strand_id
1 'polypeptide(L)'
;MVLLGAWVLLASGGAWQKEIPPERALPNMEAALQAWAMELSPLDLVDPYGRLRVVVEAEGLAEGVVAALGGEIRHRAPALGLWEVILPPQSLPALAGLPGVRWVRRPLRPEPLGSQGVALVGATAWHEAGLRGQGVRVAVIDMEFGGVSQALAEGRLRRVVATRDYTGEGFAMGGGHGTACAEIVQAMAPDAELVLMKIHNEVQLAQAVEDALRLGVRVISHSVAWFNTSFYDGTGIVCDIVRRATDGRILWVNAVGNFAAGSHWEGDWSDADGDGLLDFAPGLNMNTFTPEPLKPLGFWLTWDDWPASDQDLDLYVVHVPSGQVVARSTSTQAGAQPPAEHAFFIPTLPGSYGVVIHGHRVTKPLRLELFASPAVRLSVSTAESSVPTPADAPSALAVGAIPAGRWTAGPQAPYSSQGPPNPSRLNPVAYTKPDLMGPDGVDTLAYGPGGFVGTSAAAPHVAGAAALVWSAYPYWTAEQVRTWLEEAAVDL
;
A
#
# COMPACT_ATOMS: atom_id res chain seq x y z
N MET A 1 -4.16 -25.41 -53.15
CA MET A 1 -4.45 -24.58 -54.35
C MET A 1 -5.19 -23.37 -53.84
N VAL A 2 -4.70 -22.12 -53.86
CA VAL A 2 -3.68 -21.43 -54.66
C VAL A 2 -3.13 -20.26 -53.81
N LEU A 3 -1.84 -19.97 -54.02
CA LEU A 3 -1.02 -18.87 -53.48
C LEU A 3 -1.21 -17.56 -54.28
N LEU A 4 -0.58 -16.47 -53.78
CA LEU A 4 -0.29 -15.14 -54.39
C LEU A 4 -1.34 -14.06 -54.13
N GLY A 5 -1.04 -12.82 -53.72
CA GLY A 5 0.18 -12.00 -53.74
C GLY A 5 -0.28 -10.57 -54.14
N ALA A 6 -0.31 -9.57 -53.24
CA ALA A 6 0.77 -8.62 -52.92
C ALA A 6 0.66 -7.26 -53.66
N TRP A 7 1.07 -6.16 -52.96
CA TRP A 7 1.48 -4.81 -53.43
C TRP A 7 0.37 -3.78 -53.76
N VAL A 8 0.43 -2.45 -53.54
CA VAL A 8 1.37 -1.39 -53.04
C VAL A 8 0.45 -0.22 -52.57
N LEU A 9 0.75 0.70 -51.63
CA LEU A 9 1.44 2.01 -51.82
C LEU A 9 1.13 2.90 -50.61
N LEU A 10 2.16 3.33 -49.87
CA LEU A 10 2.08 4.53 -49.04
C LEU A 10 3.37 5.35 -49.23
N ALA A 11 3.18 6.57 -49.71
CA ALA A 11 4.19 7.61 -49.83
C ALA A 11 3.89 8.74 -48.84
N SER A 12 4.93 9.08 -48.07
CA SER A 12 5.35 10.40 -47.58
C SER A 12 4.38 11.31 -46.78
N GLY A 13 4.78 11.56 -45.52
CA GLY A 13 5.03 12.93 -45.04
C GLY A 13 4.34 13.35 -43.74
N GLY A 14 5.12 13.50 -42.65
CA GLY A 14 4.78 14.35 -41.50
C GLY A 14 4.68 13.62 -40.15
N ALA A 15 5.30 14.21 -39.12
CA ALA A 15 5.60 13.63 -37.81
C ALA A 15 4.38 13.22 -36.93
N TRP A 16 4.70 12.39 -35.93
CA TRP A 16 3.94 11.94 -34.75
C TRP A 16 3.10 10.65 -34.91
N GLN A 17 3.74 9.53 -34.52
CA GLN A 17 3.21 8.28 -33.95
C GLN A 17 3.96 7.08 -34.56
N LYS A 18 4.59 6.27 -33.70
CA LYS A 18 5.01 4.92 -34.07
C LYS A 18 4.07 3.94 -33.40
N GLU A 19 3.17 3.42 -34.21
CA GLU A 19 2.30 2.29 -33.91
C GLU A 19 3.09 1.07 -33.44
N ILE A 20 2.43 0.30 -32.57
CA ILE A 20 2.85 -1.00 -32.07
C ILE A 20 2.55 -2.05 -33.16
N PRO A 21 3.53 -2.86 -33.63
CA PRO A 21 3.26 -3.97 -34.55
C PRO A 21 2.45 -5.10 -33.88
N PRO A 22 1.57 -5.80 -34.64
CA PRO A 22 0.60 -6.73 -34.10
C PRO A 22 1.17 -8.14 -33.99
N GLU A 23 1.84 -8.43 -32.88
CA GLU A 23 2.01 -9.79 -32.35
C GLU A 23 1.72 -9.74 -30.83
N ARG A 24 0.46 -9.51 -30.50
CA ARG A 24 -0.10 -9.48 -29.14
C ARG A 24 -1.36 -10.33 -29.09
N ALA A 25 -1.24 -11.50 -28.46
CA ALA A 25 -2.31 -12.05 -27.64
C ALA A 25 -1.62 -12.63 -26.39
N LEU A 26 -1.47 -11.79 -25.36
CA LEU A 26 -1.14 -12.23 -24.02
C LEU A 26 -2.29 -13.09 -23.48
N PRO A 27 -2.04 -14.20 -22.77
CA PRO A 27 -3.06 -14.81 -21.93
C PRO A 27 -3.51 -13.78 -20.89
N ASN A 28 -4.81 -13.63 -20.72
CA ASN A 28 -5.41 -12.65 -19.83
C ASN A 28 -5.02 -12.89 -18.36
N MET A 29 -4.98 -11.79 -17.59
CA MET A 29 -4.63 -11.64 -16.17
C MET A 29 -5.38 -12.57 -15.20
N GLU A 30 -6.41 -13.26 -15.68
CA GLU A 30 -7.29 -14.16 -14.94
C GLU A 30 -6.66 -15.56 -14.70
N ALA A 31 -5.84 -16.06 -15.64
CA ALA A 31 -5.19 -17.36 -15.51
C ALA A 31 -4.03 -17.39 -14.49
N ALA A 32 -3.41 -16.23 -14.23
CA ALA A 32 -2.32 -16.10 -13.26
C ALA A 32 -2.82 -16.03 -11.81
N LEU A 33 -4.04 -15.52 -11.59
CA LEU A 33 -4.67 -15.43 -10.26
C LEU A 33 -5.14 -16.80 -9.74
N GLN A 34 -5.43 -17.74 -10.64
CA GLN A 34 -5.87 -19.11 -10.30
C GLN A 34 -4.77 -19.99 -9.67
N ALA A 35 -3.50 -19.78 -10.03
CA ALA A 35 -2.39 -20.61 -9.54
C ALA A 35 -1.92 -20.24 -8.12
N TRP A 36 -2.29 -19.06 -7.60
CA TRP A 36 -1.82 -18.53 -6.31
C TRP A 36 -2.64 -18.98 -5.10
N ALA A 37 -3.79 -19.64 -5.30
CA ALA A 37 -4.74 -19.99 -4.23
C ALA A 37 -4.41 -21.30 -3.47
N MET A 38 -3.25 -21.93 -3.65
CA MET A 38 -2.97 -23.29 -3.16
C MET A 38 -2.15 -23.44 -1.87
N GLU A 39 -1.59 -22.39 -1.27
CA GLU A 39 -0.78 -22.54 -0.04
C GLU A 39 -1.45 -21.98 1.22
N LEU A 40 -2.14 -22.84 1.98
CA LEU A 40 -2.44 -22.74 3.43
C LEU A 40 -2.80 -24.15 4.01
N SER A 41 -2.70 -24.34 5.34
CA SER A 41 -2.75 -25.57 6.18
C SER A 41 -3.71 -26.76 5.81
N PRO A 42 -3.31 -28.05 6.02
CA PRO A 42 -4.05 -29.26 5.56
C PRO A 42 -5.08 -29.89 6.53
N LEU A 43 -5.25 -29.40 7.77
CA LEU A 43 -6.01 -30.13 8.80
C LEU A 43 -7.54 -30.21 8.63
N ASP A 44 -8.10 -29.55 7.62
CA ASP A 44 -9.56 -29.49 7.39
C ASP A 44 -9.97 -29.66 5.93
N LEU A 45 -8.98 -29.81 5.06
CA LEU A 45 -9.18 -30.11 3.65
C LEU A 45 -9.38 -31.59 3.41
N VAL A 46 -8.88 -32.45 4.28
CA VAL A 46 -8.84 -33.89 4.04
C VAL A 46 -9.66 -34.58 5.14
N ASP A 47 -10.69 -35.33 4.75
CA ASP A 47 -11.47 -36.12 5.70
C ASP A 47 -10.64 -37.29 6.28
N PRO A 48 -11.11 -37.98 7.34
CA PRO A 48 -10.36 -39.08 7.96
C PRO A 48 -10.00 -40.25 7.01
N TYR A 49 -10.58 -40.27 5.80
CA TYR A 49 -10.36 -41.28 4.78
C TYR A 49 -9.47 -40.78 3.63
N GLY A 50 -8.84 -39.61 3.77
CA GLY A 50 -7.93 -39.07 2.78
C GLY A 50 -8.60 -38.32 1.62
N ARG A 51 -9.90 -37.98 1.71
CA ARG A 51 -10.64 -37.30 0.65
C ARG A 51 -10.68 -35.79 0.85
N LEU A 52 -10.46 -35.02 -0.22
CA LEU A 52 -10.52 -33.57 -0.21
C LEU A 52 -11.94 -33.03 -0.08
N ARG A 53 -12.13 -32.04 0.78
CA ARG A 53 -13.34 -31.22 0.92
C ARG A 53 -13.13 -29.90 0.18
N VAL A 54 -14.00 -29.62 -0.78
CA VAL A 54 -13.95 -28.45 -1.66
C VAL A 54 -15.34 -27.85 -1.84
N VAL A 55 -15.43 -26.59 -2.21
CA VAL A 55 -16.63 -25.93 -2.73
C VAL A 55 -16.45 -25.74 -4.23
N VAL A 56 -17.38 -26.29 -4.99
CA VAL A 56 -17.50 -26.18 -6.43
C VAL A 56 -18.50 -25.07 -6.73
N GLU A 57 -18.11 -24.13 -7.58
CA GLU A 57 -18.98 -23.07 -8.08
C GLU A 57 -19.45 -23.44 -9.49
N ALA A 58 -20.71 -23.83 -9.65
CA ALA A 58 -21.31 -24.29 -10.90
C ALA A 58 -22.80 -23.94 -10.92
N GLU A 59 -23.34 -23.49 -12.07
CA GLU A 59 -24.79 -23.22 -12.21
C GLU A 59 -25.63 -24.49 -12.01
N GLY A 60 -25.05 -25.66 -12.28
CA GLY A 60 -25.60 -26.97 -11.95
C GLY A 60 -24.50 -28.00 -11.79
N LEU A 61 -24.64 -28.90 -10.82
CA LEU A 61 -23.72 -30.02 -10.61
C LEU A 61 -24.51 -31.30 -10.36
N ALA A 62 -24.38 -32.27 -11.28
CA ALA A 62 -25.11 -33.53 -11.21
C ALA A 62 -24.43 -34.51 -10.23
N GLU A 63 -25.20 -34.98 -9.25
CA GLU A 63 -24.73 -35.87 -8.19
C GLU A 63 -24.12 -37.18 -8.74
N GLY A 64 -24.71 -37.75 -9.79
CA GLY A 64 -24.18 -38.95 -10.45
C GLY A 64 -22.82 -38.76 -11.12
N VAL A 65 -22.51 -37.53 -11.58
CA VAL A 65 -21.22 -37.20 -12.18
C VAL A 65 -20.14 -37.08 -11.09
N VAL A 66 -20.49 -36.47 -9.97
CA VAL A 66 -19.60 -36.38 -8.80
C VAL A 66 -19.34 -37.78 -8.20
N ALA A 67 -20.37 -38.63 -8.13
CA ALA A 67 -20.26 -40.03 -7.68
C ALA A 67 -19.35 -40.88 -8.58
N ALA A 68 -19.41 -40.68 -9.91
CA ALA A 68 -18.52 -41.37 -10.86
C ALA A 68 -17.03 -41.03 -10.65
N LEU A 69 -16.74 -39.85 -10.08
CA LEU A 69 -15.39 -39.42 -9.70
C LEU A 69 -14.98 -39.92 -8.30
N GLY A 70 -15.81 -40.75 -7.66
CA GLY A 70 -15.62 -41.22 -6.29
C GLY A 70 -15.92 -40.16 -5.22
N GLY A 71 -16.54 -39.05 -5.61
CA GLY A 71 -16.92 -37.95 -4.73
C GLY A 71 -18.38 -37.98 -4.29
N GLU A 72 -18.73 -37.08 -3.39
CA GLU A 72 -20.07 -36.92 -2.83
C GLU A 72 -20.36 -35.42 -2.63
N ILE A 73 -21.54 -34.95 -3.03
CA ILE A 73 -21.99 -33.59 -2.71
C ILE A 73 -22.56 -33.60 -1.29
N ARG A 74 -21.93 -32.87 -0.37
CA ARG A 74 -22.31 -32.79 1.04
C ARG A 74 -23.38 -31.74 1.32
N HIS A 75 -23.22 -30.57 0.72
CA HIS A 75 -24.13 -29.43 0.89
C HIS A 75 -24.27 -28.69 -0.44
N ARG A 76 -25.43 -28.05 -0.69
CA ARG A 76 -25.69 -27.33 -1.95
C ARG A 76 -26.52 -26.07 -1.74
N ALA A 77 -26.17 -25.02 -2.48
CA ALA A 77 -26.93 -23.79 -2.63
C ALA A 77 -27.04 -23.45 -4.13
N PRO A 78 -27.91 -24.14 -4.89
CA PRO A 78 -27.94 -24.06 -6.35
C PRO A 78 -28.26 -22.66 -6.89
N ALA A 79 -29.06 -21.86 -6.16
CA ALA A 79 -29.38 -20.48 -6.52
C ALA A 79 -28.15 -19.55 -6.53
N LEU A 80 -27.08 -19.90 -5.82
CA LEU A 80 -25.80 -19.20 -5.82
C LEU A 80 -24.72 -19.98 -6.59
N GLY A 81 -25.11 -21.12 -7.18
CA GLY A 81 -24.22 -22.04 -7.86
C GLY A 81 -23.14 -22.64 -6.96
N LEU A 82 -23.38 -22.85 -5.66
CA LEU A 82 -22.37 -23.38 -4.74
C LEU A 82 -22.66 -24.84 -4.34
N TRP A 83 -21.65 -25.69 -4.38
CA TRP A 83 -21.75 -27.11 -4.08
C TRP A 83 -20.55 -27.56 -3.25
N GLU A 84 -20.76 -27.95 -2.00
CA GLU A 84 -19.69 -28.54 -1.18
C GLU A 84 -19.54 -30.02 -1.54
N VAL A 85 -18.34 -30.41 -1.96
CA VAL A 85 -18.01 -31.75 -2.47
C VAL A 85 -16.87 -32.34 -1.66
N ILE A 86 -16.98 -33.62 -1.31
CA ILE A 86 -15.87 -34.41 -0.78
C ILE A 86 -15.48 -35.47 -1.81
N LEU A 87 -14.22 -35.54 -2.22
CA LEU A 87 -13.74 -36.48 -3.24
C LEU A 87 -12.26 -36.86 -3.07
N PRO A 88 -11.80 -38.00 -3.62
CA PRO A 88 -10.37 -38.34 -3.60
C PRO A 88 -9.51 -37.24 -4.25
N PRO A 89 -8.32 -36.91 -3.71
CA PRO A 89 -7.47 -35.84 -4.23
C PRO A 89 -7.16 -35.97 -5.72
N GLN A 90 -6.90 -37.19 -6.18
CA GLN A 90 -6.61 -37.49 -7.58
C GLN A 90 -7.78 -37.21 -8.53
N SER A 91 -9.01 -37.12 -8.02
CA SER A 91 -10.22 -36.84 -8.79
C SER A 91 -10.50 -35.34 -8.93
N LEU A 92 -9.74 -34.48 -8.25
CA LEU A 92 -9.94 -33.03 -8.26
C LEU A 92 -9.78 -32.39 -9.65
N PRO A 93 -8.78 -32.73 -10.49
CA PRO A 93 -8.68 -32.18 -11.85
C PRO A 93 -9.87 -32.56 -12.73
N ALA A 94 -10.38 -33.78 -12.57
CA ALA A 94 -11.54 -34.25 -13.31
C ALA A 94 -12.84 -33.54 -12.85
N LEU A 95 -12.99 -33.27 -11.55
CA LEU A 95 -14.10 -32.48 -11.00
C LEU A 95 -14.06 -31.03 -11.51
N ALA A 96 -12.87 -30.42 -11.53
CA ALA A 96 -12.69 -29.06 -12.04
C ALA A 96 -12.92 -28.95 -13.55
N GLY A 97 -12.67 -30.03 -14.30
CA GLY A 97 -12.90 -30.11 -15.75
C GLY A 97 -14.34 -30.45 -16.17
N LEU A 98 -15.28 -30.60 -15.23
CA LEU A 98 -16.66 -30.90 -15.58
C LEU A 98 -17.34 -29.71 -16.28
N PRO A 99 -18.15 -29.94 -17.32
CA PRO A 99 -18.93 -28.89 -17.96
C PRO A 99 -19.82 -28.14 -16.95
N GLY A 100 -19.72 -26.81 -16.93
CA GLY A 100 -20.50 -25.95 -16.04
C GLY A 100 -19.85 -25.67 -14.68
N VAL A 101 -18.73 -26.32 -14.34
CA VAL A 101 -17.91 -25.96 -13.18
C VAL A 101 -17.08 -24.73 -13.52
N ARG A 102 -17.36 -23.62 -12.83
CA ARG A 102 -16.65 -22.35 -12.97
C ARG A 102 -15.44 -22.28 -12.04
N TRP A 103 -15.55 -22.83 -10.84
CA TRP A 103 -14.46 -22.83 -9.87
C TRP A 103 -14.50 -24.03 -8.93
N VAL A 104 -13.34 -24.46 -8.44
CA VAL A 104 -13.23 -25.40 -7.31
C VAL A 104 -12.27 -24.79 -6.30
N ARG A 105 -12.74 -24.53 -5.09
CA ARG A 105 -11.96 -23.90 -4.01
C ARG A 105 -12.14 -24.61 -2.68
N ARG A 106 -11.41 -24.16 -1.67
CA ARG A 106 -11.63 -24.54 -0.27
C ARG A 106 -12.96 -23.96 0.25
N PRO A 107 -13.65 -24.62 1.19
CA PRO A 107 -14.73 -23.99 1.93
C PRO A 107 -14.24 -22.74 2.65
N LEU A 108 -15.00 -21.64 2.56
CA LEU A 108 -14.73 -20.42 3.33
C LEU A 108 -15.21 -20.61 4.76
N ARG A 109 -14.47 -20.11 5.75
CA ARG A 109 -14.81 -20.20 7.18
C ARG A 109 -15.14 -18.83 7.75
N PRO A 110 -16.23 -18.71 8.52
CA PRO A 110 -16.40 -17.58 9.42
C PRO A 110 -15.66 -17.84 10.74
N GLU A 111 -14.93 -16.84 11.22
CA GLU A 111 -14.31 -16.80 12.56
C GLU A 111 -14.89 -15.61 13.34
N PRO A 112 -15.15 -15.74 14.65
CA PRO A 112 -15.46 -14.59 15.49
C PRO A 112 -14.20 -13.73 15.66
N LEU A 113 -14.30 -12.42 15.44
CA LEU A 113 -13.14 -11.53 15.39
C LEU A 113 -13.23 -10.41 16.43
N GLY A 114 -12.11 -10.22 17.15
CA GLY A 114 -11.84 -9.09 18.03
C GLY A 114 -10.56 -8.39 17.58
N SER A 115 -10.48 -7.07 17.71
CA SER A 115 -9.29 -6.30 17.37
C SER A 115 -8.22 -6.45 18.46
N GLN A 116 -7.13 -7.16 18.17
CA GLN A 116 -6.05 -7.40 19.13
C GLN A 116 -5.36 -6.09 19.56
N GLY A 117 -5.30 -5.10 18.66
CA GLY A 117 -4.62 -3.83 18.93
C GLY A 117 -5.25 -2.97 20.03
N VAL A 118 -6.57 -3.04 20.26
CA VAL A 118 -7.26 -2.28 21.32
C VAL A 118 -6.76 -2.67 22.71
N ALA A 119 -6.64 -3.97 22.96
CA ALA A 119 -6.15 -4.47 24.24
C ALA A 119 -4.65 -4.16 24.44
N LEU A 120 -3.85 -4.30 23.37
CA LEU A 120 -2.41 -4.05 23.40
C LEU A 120 -2.07 -2.62 23.83
N VAL A 121 -2.80 -1.62 23.33
CA VAL A 121 -2.55 -0.21 23.63
C VAL A 121 -3.32 0.30 24.86
N GLY A 122 -4.00 -0.59 25.61
CA GLY A 122 -4.70 -0.24 26.84
C GLY A 122 -6.05 0.48 26.66
N ALA A 123 -6.59 0.55 25.43
CA ALA A 123 -7.85 1.24 25.15
C ALA A 123 -9.08 0.59 25.80
N THR A 124 -9.01 -0.70 26.13
CA THR A 124 -10.09 -1.40 26.86
C THR A 124 -10.48 -0.70 28.16
N ALA A 125 -9.50 -0.22 28.95
CA ALA A 125 -9.77 0.46 30.21
C ALA A 125 -10.53 1.79 30.00
N TRP A 126 -10.27 2.48 28.89
CA TRP A 126 -11.00 3.68 28.52
C TRP A 126 -12.44 3.35 28.11
N HIS A 127 -12.63 2.29 27.34
CA HIS A 127 -13.96 1.84 26.94
C HIS A 127 -14.82 1.48 28.15
N GLU A 128 -14.26 0.75 29.11
CA GLU A 128 -14.91 0.38 30.38
C GLU A 128 -15.24 1.61 31.23
N ALA A 129 -14.43 2.67 31.17
CA ALA A 129 -14.71 3.96 31.78
C ALA A 129 -15.75 4.81 31.02
N GLY A 130 -16.32 4.29 29.92
CA GLY A 130 -17.28 5.01 29.08
C GLY A 130 -16.66 6.04 28.13
N LEU A 131 -15.33 6.06 28.01
CA LEU A 131 -14.59 6.88 27.05
C LEU A 131 -14.38 6.06 25.78
N ARG A 132 -15.19 6.32 24.75
CA ARG A 132 -15.30 5.49 23.54
C ARG A 132 -15.15 6.32 22.26
N GLY A 133 -14.71 7.57 22.36
CA GLY A 133 -14.56 8.48 21.22
C GLY A 133 -15.81 9.31 20.90
N GLN A 134 -16.80 9.33 21.80
CA GLN A 134 -18.03 10.08 21.62
C GLN A 134 -17.78 11.57 21.33
N GLY A 135 -18.56 12.13 20.40
CA GLY A 135 -18.46 13.55 20.02
C GLY A 135 -17.23 13.89 19.16
N VAL A 136 -16.39 12.90 18.82
CA VAL A 136 -15.24 13.07 17.94
C VAL A 136 -15.56 12.51 16.57
N ARG A 137 -15.21 13.27 15.53
CA ARG A 137 -15.28 12.83 14.13
C ARG A 137 -13.88 12.58 13.61
N VAL A 138 -13.65 11.37 13.10
CA VAL A 138 -12.38 10.94 12.51
C VAL A 138 -12.58 10.73 11.02
N ALA A 139 -11.76 11.35 10.19
CA ALA A 139 -11.73 11.05 8.76
C ALA A 139 -10.66 10.01 8.46
N VAL A 140 -10.99 9.01 7.64
CA VAL A 140 -10.03 8.10 7.04
C VAL A 140 -9.92 8.51 5.57
N ILE A 141 -8.76 9.07 5.21
CA ILE A 141 -8.46 9.47 3.83
C ILE A 141 -7.54 8.40 3.25
N ASP A 142 -8.01 7.67 2.24
CA ASP A 142 -7.32 6.50 1.68
C ASP A 142 -7.56 6.38 0.16
N MET A 143 -6.95 5.39 -0.49
CA MET A 143 -7.07 5.16 -1.93
C MET A 143 -8.20 4.21 -2.30
N GLU A 144 -8.66 3.40 -1.36
CA GLU A 144 -9.62 2.33 -1.62
C GLU A 144 -10.45 1.93 -0.39
N PHE A 145 -11.74 1.61 -0.62
CA PHE A 145 -12.69 1.20 0.43
C PHE A 145 -13.50 -0.04 0.02
N GLY A 146 -12.85 -0.97 -0.68
CA GLY A 146 -13.40 -2.30 -0.95
C GLY A 146 -13.84 -2.99 0.34
N GLY A 147 -14.95 -3.74 0.29
CA GLY A 147 -15.48 -4.46 1.46
C GLY A 147 -16.20 -3.60 2.50
N VAL A 148 -16.30 -2.27 2.33
CA VAL A 148 -16.95 -1.37 3.32
C VAL A 148 -18.40 -1.76 3.62
N SER A 149 -19.17 -2.16 2.61
CA SER A 149 -20.56 -2.61 2.79
C SER A 149 -20.65 -3.88 3.63
N GLN A 150 -19.68 -4.79 3.49
CA GLN A 150 -19.59 -6.01 4.29
C GLN A 150 -19.17 -5.67 5.72
N ALA A 151 -18.18 -4.79 5.91
CA ALA A 151 -17.76 -4.34 7.23
C ALA A 151 -18.90 -3.65 8.01
N LEU A 152 -19.78 -2.91 7.32
CA LEU A 152 -21.01 -2.35 7.89
C LEU A 152 -22.03 -3.45 8.24
N ALA A 153 -22.26 -4.41 7.33
CA ALA A 153 -23.22 -5.50 7.55
C ALA A 153 -22.82 -6.43 8.71
N GLU A 154 -21.52 -6.66 8.90
CA GLU A 154 -20.96 -7.43 10.02
C GLU A 154 -20.83 -6.60 11.31
N GLY A 155 -21.17 -5.30 11.27
CA GLY A 155 -21.09 -4.41 12.42
C GLY A 155 -19.66 -4.15 12.90
N ARG A 156 -18.66 -4.28 12.03
CA ARG A 156 -17.27 -3.86 12.30
C ARG A 156 -17.14 -2.35 12.19
N LEU A 157 -17.80 -1.78 11.19
CA LEU A 157 -18.06 -0.35 11.08
C LEU A 157 -19.49 -0.07 11.52
N ARG A 158 -19.68 0.92 12.40
CA ARG A 158 -21.01 1.21 12.98
C ARG A 158 -21.40 2.68 12.89
N ARG A 159 -20.41 3.58 12.86
CA ARG A 159 -20.62 5.02 12.99
C ARG A 159 -20.09 5.78 11.76
N VAL A 160 -20.17 5.17 10.57
CA VAL A 160 -19.86 5.86 9.31
C VAL A 160 -20.97 6.85 9.00
N VAL A 161 -20.71 8.15 9.19
CA VAL A 161 -21.70 9.23 9.03
C VAL A 161 -21.64 9.88 7.65
N ALA A 162 -20.53 9.73 6.94
CA ALA A 162 -20.40 10.20 5.56
C ALA A 162 -19.34 9.40 4.80
N THR A 163 -19.57 9.24 3.50
CA THR A 163 -18.57 8.80 2.53
C THR A 163 -18.42 9.85 1.44
N ARG A 164 -17.20 9.98 0.91
CA ARG A 164 -16.86 10.86 -0.21
C ARG A 164 -15.96 10.12 -1.18
N ASP A 165 -16.35 10.13 -2.44
CA ASP A 165 -15.55 9.62 -3.54
C ASP A 165 -15.15 10.80 -4.42
N TYR A 166 -13.85 11.10 -4.46
CA TYR A 166 -13.29 12.17 -5.28
C TYR A 166 -12.72 11.64 -6.60
N THR A 167 -12.68 10.33 -6.79
CA THR A 167 -12.06 9.67 -7.94
C THR A 167 -13.06 9.43 -9.06
N GLY A 168 -14.34 9.27 -8.73
CA GLY A 168 -15.40 8.99 -9.70
C GLY A 168 -15.40 7.54 -10.20
N GLU A 169 -14.59 6.67 -9.60
CA GLU A 169 -14.47 5.26 -9.97
C GLU A 169 -15.38 4.34 -9.14
N GLY A 170 -16.12 4.91 -8.18
CA GLY A 170 -16.94 4.18 -7.23
C GLY A 170 -16.21 4.03 -5.89
N PHE A 171 -16.91 4.44 -4.83
CA PHE A 171 -16.35 4.49 -3.48
C PHE A 171 -15.83 3.12 -3.00
N ALA A 172 -16.62 2.07 -3.19
CA ALA A 172 -16.30 0.71 -2.73
C ALA A 172 -15.50 -0.12 -3.76
N MET A 173 -15.05 0.50 -4.86
CA MET A 173 -14.21 -0.17 -5.86
C MET A 173 -12.72 -0.10 -5.44
N GLY A 174 -11.98 -1.17 -5.71
CA GLY A 174 -10.58 -1.35 -5.30
C GLY A 174 -10.42 -2.40 -4.19
N GLY A 175 -9.25 -2.47 -3.60
CA GLY A 175 -8.94 -3.28 -2.43
C GLY A 175 -9.50 -2.68 -1.13
N GLY A 176 -9.24 -3.38 -0.02
CA GLY A 176 -9.84 -3.08 1.28
C GLY A 176 -8.98 -2.24 2.23
N HIS A 177 -7.88 -1.63 1.76
CA HIS A 177 -6.92 -0.94 2.63
C HIS A 177 -7.55 0.15 3.53
N GLY A 178 -8.32 1.08 2.96
CA GLY A 178 -9.00 2.12 3.72
C GLY A 178 -10.12 1.59 4.63
N THR A 179 -10.80 0.50 4.23
CA THR A 179 -11.78 -0.20 5.09
C THR A 179 -11.09 -0.80 6.31
N ALA A 180 -9.95 -1.46 6.14
CA ALA A 180 -9.15 -2.03 7.21
C ALA A 180 -8.64 -0.95 8.18
N CYS A 181 -8.18 0.20 7.67
CA CYS A 181 -7.83 1.35 8.50
C CYS A 181 -9.03 1.86 9.31
N ALA A 182 -10.20 1.99 8.66
CA ALA A 182 -11.43 2.42 9.32
C ALA A 182 -11.90 1.45 10.42
N GLU A 183 -11.77 0.14 10.21
CA GLU A 183 -12.08 -0.88 11.22
C GLU A 183 -11.23 -0.69 12.48
N ILE A 184 -9.93 -0.42 12.33
CA ILE A 184 -9.04 -0.16 13.46
C ILE A 184 -9.45 1.10 14.21
N VAL A 185 -9.71 2.21 13.49
CA VAL A 185 -10.17 3.46 14.14
C VAL A 185 -11.47 3.22 14.90
N GLN A 186 -12.46 2.55 14.30
CA GLN A 186 -13.73 2.27 14.98
C GLN A 186 -13.55 1.32 16.16
N ALA A 187 -12.65 0.33 16.08
CA ALA A 187 -12.38 -0.57 17.18
C ALA A 187 -11.74 0.17 18.37
N MET A 188 -10.78 1.06 18.09
CA MET A 188 -10.15 1.93 19.09
C MET A 188 -11.12 2.96 19.68
N ALA A 189 -12.01 3.53 18.88
CA ALA A 189 -12.98 4.53 19.30
C ALA A 189 -14.41 4.15 18.82
N PRO A 190 -15.09 3.24 19.53
CA PRO A 190 -16.36 2.64 19.09
C PRO A 190 -17.52 3.62 18.86
N ASP A 191 -17.51 4.78 19.52
CA ASP A 191 -18.56 5.79 19.44
C ASP A 191 -18.14 7.02 18.60
N ALA A 192 -16.90 7.06 18.13
CA ALA A 192 -16.44 8.09 17.19
C ALA A 192 -17.16 7.97 15.85
N GLU A 193 -17.46 9.13 15.25
CA GLU A 193 -18.08 9.22 13.94
C GLU A 193 -17.02 9.15 12.84
N LEU A 194 -17.17 8.24 11.89
CA LEU A 194 -16.24 8.09 10.78
C LEU A 194 -16.72 8.82 9.53
N VAL A 195 -15.80 9.52 8.89
CA VAL A 195 -15.95 10.02 7.51
C VAL A 195 -14.92 9.33 6.64
N LEU A 196 -15.36 8.62 5.60
CA LEU A 196 -14.46 7.89 4.72
C LEU A 196 -14.30 8.64 3.40
N MET A 197 -13.07 8.91 2.98
CA MET A 197 -12.75 9.80 1.86
C MET A 197 -11.76 9.11 0.91
N LYS A 198 -12.22 8.79 -0.30
CA LYS A 198 -11.42 8.11 -1.33
C LYS A 198 -10.75 9.11 -2.28
N ILE A 199 -9.43 9.05 -2.40
CA ILE A 199 -8.62 9.95 -3.25
C ILE A 199 -7.55 9.17 -4.03
N HIS A 200 -7.03 9.75 -5.11
CA HIS A 200 -5.92 9.24 -5.94
C HIS A 200 -4.87 10.29 -6.30
N ASN A 201 -5.14 11.59 -6.09
CA ASN A 201 -4.19 12.67 -6.36
C ASN A 201 -4.29 13.81 -5.33
N GLU A 202 -3.32 14.72 -5.36
CA GLU A 202 -3.13 15.79 -4.40
C GLU A 202 -4.24 16.85 -4.46
N VAL A 203 -4.85 17.05 -5.63
CA VAL A 203 -6.02 17.95 -5.77
C VAL A 203 -7.22 17.39 -5.01
N GLN A 204 -7.46 16.08 -5.14
CA GLN A 204 -8.51 15.37 -4.40
C GLN A 204 -8.20 15.32 -2.90
N LEU A 205 -6.92 15.16 -2.51
CA LEU A 205 -6.48 15.27 -1.13
C LEU A 205 -6.79 16.65 -0.54
N ALA A 206 -6.46 17.72 -1.27
CA ALA A 206 -6.75 19.09 -0.85
C ALA A 206 -8.27 19.32 -0.70
N GLN A 207 -9.07 18.81 -1.64
CA GLN A 207 -10.53 18.88 -1.55
C GLN A 207 -11.08 18.09 -0.36
N ALA A 208 -10.55 16.90 -0.09
CA ALA A 208 -10.91 16.08 1.05
C ALA A 208 -10.60 16.78 2.39
N VAL A 209 -9.45 17.49 2.48
CA VAL A 209 -9.11 18.31 3.65
C VAL A 209 -10.13 19.45 3.87
N GLU A 210 -10.52 20.16 2.81
CA GLU A 210 -11.52 21.23 2.92
C GLU A 210 -12.90 20.69 3.35
N ASP A 211 -13.29 19.51 2.86
CA ASP A 211 -14.51 18.84 3.31
C ASP A 211 -14.39 18.34 4.76
N ALA A 212 -13.24 17.81 5.17
CA ALA A 212 -13.00 17.38 6.55
C ALA A 212 -13.18 18.56 7.53
N LEU A 213 -12.65 19.74 7.18
CA LEU A 213 -12.82 20.96 7.94
C LEU A 213 -14.28 21.41 8.02
N ARG A 214 -15.01 21.41 6.89
CA ARG A 214 -16.46 21.72 6.85
C ARG A 214 -17.28 20.74 7.67
N LEU A 215 -16.89 19.47 7.68
CA LEU A 215 -17.53 18.42 8.46
C LEU A 215 -17.10 18.44 9.93
N GLY A 216 -16.25 19.36 10.38
CA GLY A 216 -15.82 19.41 11.79
C GLY A 216 -15.07 18.15 12.23
N VAL A 217 -14.35 17.50 11.31
CA VAL A 217 -13.40 16.44 11.62
C VAL A 217 -12.37 16.98 12.62
N ARG A 218 -12.00 16.17 13.61
CA ARG A 218 -10.98 16.52 14.62
C ARG A 218 -9.68 15.75 14.42
N VAL A 219 -9.75 14.56 13.82
CA VAL A 219 -8.61 13.69 13.55
C VAL A 219 -8.69 13.19 12.11
N ILE A 220 -7.61 13.27 11.36
CA ILE A 220 -7.45 12.59 10.06
C ILE A 220 -6.47 11.44 10.26
N SER A 221 -6.87 10.23 9.84
CA SER A 221 -5.98 9.08 9.66
C SER A 221 -5.67 8.95 8.17
N HIS A 222 -4.39 8.98 7.82
CA HIS A 222 -3.92 8.83 6.45
C HIS A 222 -2.79 7.79 6.38
N SER A 223 -3.07 6.66 5.76
CA SER A 223 -2.13 5.53 5.65
C SER A 223 -1.58 5.40 4.24
N VAL A 224 -1.23 6.53 3.62
CA VAL A 224 -0.73 6.61 2.23
C VAL A 224 0.55 7.44 2.19
N ALA A 225 1.45 7.09 1.29
CA ALA A 225 2.71 7.78 1.03
C ALA A 225 2.72 8.40 -0.37
N TRP A 226 3.43 9.51 -0.50
CA TRP A 226 3.60 10.30 -1.72
C TRP A 226 5.09 10.41 -2.03
N PHE A 227 5.42 10.30 -3.31
CA PHE A 227 6.80 10.30 -3.78
C PHE A 227 7.01 11.39 -4.82
N ASN A 228 8.24 11.89 -4.93
CA ASN A 228 8.60 12.96 -5.86
C ASN A 228 7.71 14.21 -5.71
N THR A 229 7.36 14.58 -4.48
CA THR A 229 6.61 15.80 -4.17
C THR A 229 7.42 16.85 -3.43
N SER A 230 8.62 16.47 -2.99
CA SER A 230 9.64 17.26 -2.29
C SER A 230 10.93 16.43 -2.23
N PHE A 231 11.95 16.93 -1.52
CA PHE A 231 13.13 16.14 -1.15
C PHE A 231 12.93 15.35 0.17
N TYR A 232 11.69 15.15 0.61
CA TYR A 232 11.34 14.51 1.88
C TYR A 232 11.86 15.26 3.11
N ASP A 233 11.86 16.59 3.00
CA ASP A 233 12.37 17.57 3.96
C ASP A 233 11.24 18.27 4.75
N GLY A 234 10.02 17.72 4.70
CA GLY A 234 8.83 18.31 5.32
C GLY A 234 8.27 19.54 4.57
N THR A 235 8.75 19.80 3.36
CA THR A 235 8.22 20.85 2.47
C THR A 235 7.40 20.25 1.32
N GLY A 236 6.92 21.09 0.40
CA GLY A 236 6.16 20.67 -0.78
C GLY A 236 4.65 20.66 -0.59
N ILE A 237 3.93 20.52 -1.70
CA ILE A 237 2.49 20.76 -1.76
C ILE A 237 1.67 19.81 -0.87
N VAL A 238 2.10 18.56 -0.73
CA VAL A 238 1.39 17.59 0.11
C VAL A 238 1.57 17.93 1.59
N CYS A 239 2.77 18.32 2.01
CA CYS A 239 3.04 18.86 3.36
C CYS A 239 2.21 20.13 3.62
N ASP A 240 2.04 20.99 2.61
CA ASP A 240 1.20 22.19 2.72
C ASP A 240 -0.29 21.85 2.89
N ILE A 241 -0.79 20.80 2.22
CA ILE A 241 -2.16 20.30 2.42
C ILE A 241 -2.34 19.75 3.84
N VAL A 242 -1.36 19.03 4.37
CA VAL A 242 -1.38 18.58 5.77
C VAL A 242 -1.41 19.79 6.72
N ARG A 243 -0.55 20.78 6.49
CA ARG A 243 -0.51 22.00 7.30
C ARG A 243 -1.84 22.75 7.27
N ARG A 244 -2.50 22.80 6.12
CA ARG A 244 -3.84 23.38 5.98
C ARG A 244 -4.88 22.72 6.89
N ALA A 245 -4.81 21.39 7.05
CA ALA A 245 -5.67 20.66 7.99
C ALA A 245 -5.33 21.01 9.44
N THR A 246 -4.04 21.03 9.80
CA THR A 246 -3.58 21.27 11.17
C THR A 246 -3.80 22.71 11.64
N ASP A 247 -3.62 23.69 10.76
CA ASP A 247 -3.98 25.10 11.01
C ASP A 247 -5.49 25.25 11.24
N GLY A 248 -6.28 24.36 10.62
CA GLY A 248 -7.71 24.19 10.86
C GLY A 248 -8.06 23.48 12.18
N ARG A 249 -7.07 23.17 13.02
CA ARG A 249 -7.19 22.48 14.32
C ARG A 249 -7.58 21.00 14.21
N ILE A 250 -7.24 20.36 13.08
CA ILE A 250 -7.31 18.90 12.92
C ILE A 250 -5.97 18.28 13.33
N LEU A 251 -5.99 17.18 14.10
CA LEU A 251 -4.80 16.36 14.28
C LEU A 251 -4.62 15.44 13.06
N TRP A 252 -3.49 15.55 12.35
CA TRP A 252 -3.16 14.67 11.23
C TRP A 252 -2.29 13.52 11.71
N VAL A 253 -2.77 12.28 11.59
CA VAL A 253 -2.04 11.06 11.95
C VAL A 253 -1.67 10.31 10.68
N ASN A 254 -0.38 10.11 10.44
CA ASN A 254 0.14 9.49 9.23
C ASN A 254 0.92 8.21 9.52
N ALA A 255 0.80 7.20 8.65
CA ALA A 255 1.74 6.08 8.64
C ALA A 255 3.15 6.57 8.25
N VAL A 256 4.21 6.17 8.97
CA VAL A 256 5.57 6.68 8.67
C VAL A 256 6.19 6.10 7.39
N GLY A 257 5.74 4.93 6.94
CA GLY A 257 6.25 4.27 5.74
C GLY A 257 6.85 2.89 6.03
N ASN A 258 6.98 2.05 4.99
CA ASN A 258 7.45 0.67 5.08
C ASN A 258 8.74 0.44 4.27
N PHE A 259 9.68 1.40 4.29
CA PHE A 259 10.79 1.43 3.32
C PHE A 259 12.17 1.13 3.92
N ALA A 260 12.32 1.11 5.24
CA ALA A 260 13.61 0.92 5.92
C ALA A 260 14.25 -0.45 5.67
N ALA A 261 13.46 -1.47 5.32
CA ALA A 261 13.94 -2.83 5.05
C ALA A 261 14.31 -3.03 3.57
N GLY A 262 15.16 -2.18 3.02
CA GLY A 262 15.79 -2.40 1.71
C GLY A 262 15.06 -1.83 0.49
N SER A 263 13.98 -1.06 0.68
CA SER A 263 13.25 -0.40 -0.41
C SER A 263 13.59 1.10 -0.51
N HIS A 264 14.69 1.52 0.11
CA HIS A 264 15.14 2.90 0.17
C HIS A 264 16.67 2.95 0.01
N TRP A 265 17.16 3.96 -0.70
CA TRP A 265 18.58 4.32 -0.79
C TRP A 265 18.71 5.83 -0.84
N GLU A 266 19.68 6.36 -0.10
CA GLU A 266 20.06 7.77 -0.06
C GLU A 266 21.57 7.86 -0.20
N GLY A 267 22.05 8.83 -0.99
CA GLY A 267 23.48 9.04 -1.15
C GLY A 267 23.82 10.23 -2.04
N ASP A 268 25.11 10.59 -2.06
CA ASP A 268 25.58 11.69 -2.89
C ASP A 268 25.80 11.20 -4.34
N TRP A 269 25.59 12.08 -5.31
CA TRP A 269 26.01 11.85 -6.68
C TRP A 269 27.53 11.65 -6.72
N SER A 270 27.96 10.48 -7.18
CA SER A 270 29.35 10.11 -7.39
C SER A 270 29.48 9.37 -8.71
N ASP A 271 30.44 9.79 -9.53
CA ASP A 271 30.85 9.15 -10.78
C ASP A 271 32.38 9.13 -10.77
N ALA A 272 32.96 8.16 -10.06
CA ALA A 272 34.38 8.11 -9.78
C ALA A 272 35.20 7.64 -10.99
N ASP A 273 34.59 6.88 -11.90
CA ASP A 273 35.23 6.35 -13.11
C ASP A 273 34.91 7.15 -14.39
N GLY A 274 34.00 8.12 -14.32
CA GLY A 274 33.70 9.09 -15.37
C GLY A 274 32.85 8.51 -16.50
N ASP A 275 32.09 7.45 -16.24
CA ASP A 275 31.22 6.80 -17.23
C ASP A 275 29.82 7.44 -17.32
N GLY A 276 29.55 8.43 -16.46
CA GLY A 276 28.29 9.17 -16.40
C GLY A 276 27.21 8.47 -15.58
N LEU A 277 27.50 7.34 -14.94
CA LEU A 277 26.56 6.60 -14.09
C LEU A 277 26.83 6.85 -12.61
N LEU A 278 25.77 6.75 -11.80
CA LEU A 278 25.89 6.81 -10.36
C LEU A 278 26.58 5.56 -9.79
N ASP A 279 27.65 5.76 -9.04
CA ASP A 279 28.23 4.77 -8.13
C ASP A 279 27.37 4.62 -6.86
N PHE A 280 26.55 3.57 -6.76
CA PHE A 280 25.82 3.25 -5.52
C PHE A 280 26.75 2.82 -4.37
N ALA A 281 27.91 2.28 -4.75
CA ALA A 281 29.05 1.91 -3.92
C ALA A 281 30.29 1.88 -4.84
N PRO A 282 31.53 1.86 -4.31
CA PRO A 282 32.72 1.84 -5.16
C PRO A 282 32.70 0.74 -6.24
N GLY A 283 32.59 1.14 -7.51
CA GLY A 283 32.55 0.25 -8.67
C GLY A 283 31.20 -0.45 -8.90
N LEU A 284 30.10 0.09 -8.35
CA LEU A 284 28.75 -0.47 -8.49
C LEU A 284 27.78 0.55 -9.11
N ASN A 285 27.69 0.54 -10.44
CA ASN A 285 26.84 1.47 -11.20
C ASN A 285 25.38 0.98 -11.34
N MET A 286 25.07 -0.17 -10.74
CA MET A 286 23.76 -0.80 -10.81
C MET A 286 23.36 -1.39 -9.46
N ASN A 287 22.27 -0.89 -8.89
CA ASN A 287 21.71 -1.41 -7.65
C ASN A 287 20.71 -2.53 -7.96
N THR A 288 21.12 -3.77 -7.73
CA THR A 288 20.36 -4.97 -8.13
C THR A 288 19.30 -5.36 -7.11
N PHE A 289 18.25 -6.05 -7.58
CA PHE A 289 17.21 -6.66 -6.76
C PHE A 289 16.59 -7.86 -7.46
N THR A 290 15.92 -8.73 -6.69
CA THR A 290 15.14 -9.85 -7.24
C THR A 290 13.66 -9.61 -6.91
N PRO A 291 12.79 -9.39 -7.92
CA PRO A 291 11.40 -9.11 -7.67
C PRO A 291 10.56 -10.39 -7.55
N GLU A 292 9.39 -10.26 -6.92
CA GLU A 292 8.33 -11.23 -7.10
C GLU A 292 7.76 -11.15 -8.54
N PRO A 293 7.63 -12.28 -9.25
CA PRO A 293 7.11 -12.27 -10.62
C PRO A 293 5.70 -11.67 -10.71
N LEU A 294 5.44 -10.91 -11.78
CA LEU A 294 4.13 -10.35 -12.12
C LEU A 294 3.53 -9.37 -11.09
N LYS A 295 4.30 -8.90 -10.11
CA LYS A 295 3.89 -7.83 -9.19
C LYS A 295 4.34 -6.47 -9.75
N PRO A 296 3.44 -5.48 -9.92
CA PRO A 296 3.84 -4.16 -10.38
C PRO A 296 4.81 -3.52 -9.39
N LEU A 297 5.86 -2.88 -9.91
CA LEU A 297 6.88 -2.18 -9.14
C LEU A 297 7.01 -0.75 -9.63
N GLY A 298 7.24 0.15 -8.68
CA GLY A 298 7.55 1.56 -8.87
C GLY A 298 8.88 1.93 -8.22
N PHE A 299 9.57 2.86 -8.86
CA PHE A 299 10.81 3.48 -8.42
C PHE A 299 10.68 4.99 -8.57
N TRP A 300 11.11 5.72 -7.56
CA TRP A 300 11.00 7.17 -7.47
C TRP A 300 12.35 7.73 -7.06
N LEU A 301 12.98 8.47 -7.97
CA LEU A 301 14.25 9.16 -7.78
C LEU A 301 14.00 10.66 -7.65
N THR A 302 14.61 11.30 -6.66
CA THR A 302 14.67 12.75 -6.53
C THR A 302 16.02 13.21 -5.97
N TRP A 303 16.32 14.51 -6.05
CA TRP A 303 17.56 15.09 -5.53
C TRP A 303 17.34 16.48 -4.92
N ASP A 304 18.27 16.91 -4.05
CA ASP A 304 18.21 18.21 -3.35
C ASP A 304 18.45 19.40 -4.30
N ASP A 305 17.45 19.71 -5.12
CA ASP A 305 17.39 20.90 -5.95
C ASP A 305 15.96 21.41 -6.16
N TRP A 306 15.07 21.10 -5.21
CA TRP A 306 13.68 21.52 -5.27
C TRP A 306 13.56 23.06 -5.14
N PRO A 307 12.53 23.68 -5.74
CA PRO A 307 11.44 23.06 -6.51
C PRO A 307 11.72 22.92 -8.02
N ALA A 308 12.85 23.42 -8.50
CA ALA A 308 13.18 23.42 -9.92
C ALA A 308 14.68 23.20 -10.11
N SER A 309 15.02 22.26 -10.98
CA SER A 309 16.39 21.81 -11.22
C SER A 309 16.81 22.06 -12.65
N ASP A 310 18.09 22.39 -12.82
CA ASP A 310 18.80 22.35 -14.08
C ASP A 310 19.89 21.25 -14.11
N GLN A 311 19.89 20.40 -13.10
CA GLN A 311 20.64 19.15 -13.09
C GLN A 311 19.73 18.05 -13.65
N ASP A 312 20.21 17.31 -14.64
CA ASP A 312 19.45 16.37 -15.45
C ASP A 312 19.96 14.95 -15.17
N LEU A 313 19.13 14.17 -14.49
CA LEU A 313 19.39 12.78 -14.11
C LEU A 313 18.32 11.89 -14.75
N ASP A 314 18.73 10.78 -15.33
CA ASP A 314 17.83 9.78 -15.90
C ASP A 314 17.78 8.54 -15.02
N LEU A 315 16.60 7.91 -14.91
CA LEU A 315 16.39 6.66 -14.18
C LEU A 315 16.12 5.51 -15.15
N TYR A 316 16.83 4.40 -14.98
CA TYR A 316 16.63 3.18 -15.76
C TYR A 316 16.44 1.97 -14.85
N VAL A 317 15.57 1.05 -15.29
CA VAL A 317 15.48 -0.30 -14.72
C VAL A 317 15.85 -1.31 -15.79
N VAL A 318 16.79 -2.18 -15.49
CA VAL A 318 17.39 -3.14 -16.42
C VAL A 318 17.16 -4.56 -15.92
N HIS A 319 16.76 -5.47 -16.81
CA HIS A 319 16.79 -6.90 -16.54
C HIS A 319 18.23 -7.40 -16.71
N VAL A 320 18.86 -7.79 -15.60
CA VAL A 320 20.31 -8.02 -15.53
C VAL A 320 20.78 -9.13 -16.48
N PRO A 321 20.13 -10.31 -16.55
CA PRO A 321 20.59 -11.39 -17.43
C PRO A 321 20.59 -11.05 -18.93
N SER A 322 19.66 -10.20 -19.39
CA SER A 322 19.54 -9.86 -20.81
C SER A 322 20.11 -8.50 -21.17
N GLY A 323 20.42 -7.65 -20.18
CA GLY A 323 20.79 -6.24 -20.39
C GLY A 323 19.64 -5.38 -20.93
N GLN A 324 18.40 -5.89 -20.92
CA GLN A 324 17.25 -5.17 -21.47
C GLN A 324 16.79 -4.08 -20.50
N VAL A 325 16.70 -2.83 -20.96
CA VAL A 325 15.98 -1.77 -20.25
C VAL A 325 14.49 -2.09 -20.27
N VAL A 326 13.91 -2.37 -19.11
CA VAL A 326 12.49 -2.74 -18.94
C VAL A 326 11.62 -1.56 -18.52
N ALA A 327 12.23 -0.53 -17.93
CA ALA A 327 11.57 0.74 -17.59
C ALA A 327 12.61 1.86 -17.64
N ARG A 328 12.16 3.09 -17.90
CA ARG A 328 13.02 4.28 -17.85
C ARG A 328 12.21 5.54 -17.62
N SER A 329 12.89 6.58 -17.15
CA SER A 329 12.42 7.95 -17.11
C SER A 329 13.60 8.84 -17.48
N THR A 330 13.39 9.70 -18.48
CA THR A 330 14.44 10.55 -19.07
C THR A 330 13.90 11.96 -19.29
N SER A 331 13.13 12.46 -18.32
CA SER A 331 12.51 13.77 -18.44
C SER A 331 13.57 14.84 -18.26
N THR A 332 13.63 15.82 -19.15
CA THR A 332 14.69 16.84 -19.07
C THR A 332 14.43 17.86 -17.96
N GLN A 333 15.39 18.03 -17.04
CA GLN A 333 15.45 19.16 -16.11
C GLN A 333 16.36 20.28 -16.65
N ALA A 334 15.74 21.32 -17.20
CA ALA A 334 16.42 22.47 -17.84
C ALA A 334 16.29 23.79 -17.03
N GLY A 335 15.88 23.71 -15.76
CA GLY A 335 15.81 24.84 -14.83
C GLY A 335 14.41 25.24 -14.36
N ALA A 336 13.36 24.59 -14.88
CA ALA A 336 11.97 24.86 -14.48
C ALA A 336 11.23 23.62 -13.97
N GLN A 337 11.73 22.44 -14.26
CA GLN A 337 11.13 21.15 -13.92
C GLN A 337 11.57 20.72 -12.51
N PRO A 338 10.73 19.99 -11.77
CA PRO A 338 11.13 19.42 -10.49
C PRO A 338 12.28 18.40 -10.66
N PRO A 339 13.17 18.27 -9.67
CA PRO A 339 14.26 17.29 -9.65
C PRO A 339 13.74 15.87 -9.38
N ALA A 340 13.08 15.26 -10.36
CA ALA A 340 12.40 13.99 -10.14
C ALA A 340 12.32 13.11 -11.39
N GLU A 341 12.57 11.82 -11.20
CA GLU A 341 12.34 10.76 -12.19
C GLU A 341 11.54 9.61 -11.54
N HIS A 342 10.73 8.90 -12.33
CA HIS A 342 9.99 7.74 -11.83
C HIS A 342 9.80 6.67 -12.89
N ALA A 343 9.92 5.41 -12.50
CA ALA A 343 9.77 4.28 -13.42
C ALA A 343 8.83 3.22 -12.83
N PHE A 344 7.90 2.73 -13.66
CA PHE A 344 6.95 1.67 -13.30
C PHE A 344 7.03 0.53 -14.30
N PHE A 345 7.02 -0.70 -13.83
CA PHE A 345 6.90 -1.87 -14.69
C PHE A 345 6.35 -3.09 -13.96
N ILE A 346 6.01 -4.13 -14.73
CA ILE A 346 5.67 -5.45 -14.21
C ILE A 346 6.80 -6.41 -14.65
N PRO A 347 7.49 -7.09 -13.72
CA PRO A 347 8.53 -8.05 -14.04
C PRO A 347 7.90 -9.29 -14.68
N THR A 348 8.08 -9.42 -15.99
CA THR A 348 7.60 -10.56 -16.80
C THR A 348 8.69 -11.58 -17.11
N LEU A 349 9.96 -11.24 -16.87
CA LEU A 349 11.11 -12.12 -17.10
C LEU A 349 11.64 -12.65 -15.76
N PRO A 350 12.04 -13.93 -15.69
CA PRO A 350 12.68 -14.46 -14.50
C PRO A 350 14.13 -13.95 -14.41
N GLY A 351 14.55 -13.57 -13.20
CA GLY A 351 15.92 -13.14 -12.95
C GLY A 351 16.00 -11.93 -12.05
N SER A 352 17.20 -11.40 -11.88
CA SER A 352 17.44 -10.14 -11.20
C SER A 352 17.25 -8.96 -12.13
N TYR A 353 16.90 -7.84 -11.52
CA TYR A 353 16.78 -6.54 -12.14
C TYR A 353 17.75 -5.58 -11.45
N GLY A 354 18.01 -4.43 -12.06
CA GLY A 354 18.87 -3.41 -11.49
C GLY A 354 18.40 -2.01 -11.82
N VAL A 355 18.54 -1.12 -10.85
CA VAL A 355 18.35 0.32 -11.01
C VAL A 355 19.67 0.94 -11.43
N VAL A 356 19.64 1.78 -12.46
CA VAL A 356 20.79 2.55 -12.95
C VAL A 356 20.36 4.00 -13.05
N ILE A 357 21.22 4.92 -12.60
CA ILE A 357 20.99 6.36 -12.67
C ILE A 357 22.10 6.95 -13.53
N HIS A 358 21.73 7.70 -14.56
CA HIS A 358 22.66 8.32 -15.50
C HIS A 358 22.59 9.85 -15.39
N GLY A 359 23.73 10.48 -15.21
CA GLY A 359 23.85 11.93 -15.10
C GLY A 359 23.95 12.56 -16.48
N HIS A 360 22.82 12.82 -17.13
CA HIS A 360 22.80 13.50 -18.42
C HIS A 360 23.47 14.87 -18.34
N ARG A 361 23.22 15.61 -17.25
CA ARG A 361 23.89 16.88 -16.95
C ARG A 361 23.94 17.12 -15.44
N VAL A 362 25.07 16.81 -14.82
CA VAL A 362 25.33 17.12 -13.41
C VAL A 362 26.55 18.05 -13.31
N THR A 363 26.34 19.23 -12.72
CA THR A 363 27.28 20.35 -12.68
C THR A 363 27.58 20.85 -11.27
N LYS A 364 26.86 20.35 -10.27
CA LYS A 364 27.07 20.63 -8.84
C LYS A 364 26.88 19.35 -8.02
N PRO A 365 27.41 19.31 -6.78
CA PRO A 365 27.10 18.21 -5.85
C PRO A 365 25.59 18.10 -5.63
N LEU A 366 25.10 16.86 -5.63
CA LEU A 366 23.70 16.53 -5.39
C LEU A 366 23.63 15.40 -4.37
N ARG A 367 22.64 15.49 -3.48
CA ARG A 367 22.20 14.35 -2.67
C ARG A 367 20.92 13.80 -3.26
N LEU A 368 20.86 12.48 -3.41
CA LEU A 368 19.81 11.76 -4.11
C LEU A 368 19.05 10.89 -3.12
N GLU A 369 17.75 10.76 -3.38
CA GLU A 369 16.86 9.84 -2.69
C GLU A 369 16.22 8.90 -3.71
N LEU A 370 16.25 7.60 -3.44
CA LEU A 370 15.60 6.56 -4.22
C LEU A 370 14.67 5.74 -3.33
N PHE A 371 13.37 5.87 -3.58
CA PHE A 371 12.37 4.94 -3.07
C PHE A 371 12.03 3.87 -4.11
N ALA A 372 11.81 2.65 -3.65
CA ALA A 372 11.26 1.55 -4.43
C ALA A 372 10.00 1.02 -3.75
N SER A 373 9.18 0.27 -4.49
CA SER A 373 8.02 -0.41 -3.90
C SER A 373 8.44 -1.27 -2.69
N PRO A 374 7.63 -1.36 -1.61
CA PRO A 374 8.01 -2.03 -0.35
C PRO A 374 8.43 -3.51 -0.44
N ALA A 375 8.13 -4.19 -1.55
CA ALA A 375 8.57 -5.57 -1.81
C ALA A 375 10.00 -5.66 -2.40
N VAL A 376 10.56 -4.54 -2.87
CA VAL A 376 11.90 -4.49 -3.46
C VAL A 376 12.95 -4.54 -2.36
N ARG A 377 13.98 -5.35 -2.57
CA ARG A 377 15.18 -5.41 -1.73
C ARG A 377 16.38 -5.06 -2.58
N LEU A 378 16.80 -3.81 -2.50
CA LEU A 378 17.98 -3.30 -3.19
C LEU A 378 19.25 -3.90 -2.56
N SER A 379 20.22 -4.24 -3.39
CA SER A 379 21.52 -4.77 -2.98
C SER A 379 22.33 -3.77 -2.13
N VAL A 380 22.12 -2.48 -2.36
CA VAL A 380 22.60 -1.39 -1.50
C VAL A 380 21.38 -0.58 -1.06
N SER A 381 21.20 -0.41 0.24
CA SER A 381 20.04 0.31 0.79
C SER A 381 20.41 1.04 2.08
N THR A 382 19.64 2.07 2.39
CA THR A 382 19.74 2.86 3.62
C THR A 382 18.41 2.79 4.37
N ALA A 383 18.46 2.51 5.66
CA ALA A 383 17.26 2.46 6.50
C ALA A 383 16.87 3.85 7.03
N GLU A 384 17.88 4.65 7.38
CA GLU A 384 17.75 6.04 7.79
C GLU A 384 17.16 6.90 6.67
N SER A 385 16.50 8.00 7.05
CA SER A 385 15.80 8.96 6.20
C SER A 385 14.68 8.42 5.30
N SER A 386 14.25 7.18 5.50
CA SER A 386 13.26 6.49 4.65
C SER A 386 11.81 6.95 4.86
N VAL A 387 11.57 8.20 5.27
CA VAL A 387 10.25 8.75 5.64
C VAL A 387 9.62 9.50 4.46
N PRO A 388 8.72 8.89 3.68
CA PRO A 388 8.07 9.57 2.57
C PRO A 388 7.03 10.59 3.04
N THR A 389 6.62 11.44 2.11
CA THR A 389 5.58 12.45 2.33
C THR A 389 4.19 11.83 2.52
N PRO A 390 3.33 12.32 3.44
CA PRO A 390 3.51 13.50 4.28
C PRO A 390 3.94 13.19 5.72
N ALA A 391 4.46 11.99 6.01
CA ALA A 391 4.95 11.66 7.34
C ALA A 391 6.19 12.48 7.73
N ASP A 392 6.92 12.97 6.73
CA ASP A 392 8.01 13.93 6.88
C ASP A 392 7.53 15.31 7.36
N ALA A 393 6.27 15.68 7.16
CA ALA A 393 5.76 17.00 7.56
C ALA A 393 5.87 17.22 9.09
N PRO A 394 6.43 18.36 9.57
CA PRO A 394 6.51 18.66 11.00
C PRO A 394 5.14 18.67 11.71
N SER A 395 4.09 19.06 10.97
CA SER A 395 2.72 19.15 11.46
C SER A 395 1.98 17.80 11.46
N ALA A 396 2.50 16.77 10.79
CA ALA A 396 1.94 15.43 10.87
C ALA A 396 2.44 14.72 12.13
N LEU A 397 1.57 13.95 12.78
CA LEU A 397 1.95 12.94 13.77
C LEU A 397 2.21 11.63 13.03
N ALA A 398 3.48 11.32 12.77
CA ALA A 398 3.93 10.13 12.05
C ALA A 398 4.05 8.94 13.00
N VAL A 399 3.55 7.79 12.56
CA VAL A 399 3.42 6.58 13.37
C VAL A 399 4.17 5.42 12.75
N GLY A 400 5.19 4.95 13.46
CA GLY A 400 5.92 3.71 13.17
C GLY A 400 5.21 2.48 13.69
N ALA A 401 5.72 1.31 13.31
CA ALA A 401 5.06 0.04 13.58
C ALA A 401 5.88 -0.85 14.51
N ILE A 402 5.23 -1.42 15.52
CA ILE A 402 5.76 -2.53 16.32
C ILE A 402 4.84 -3.74 16.10
N PRO A 403 5.37 -4.93 15.80
CA PRO A 403 4.53 -6.11 15.63
C PRO A 403 3.68 -6.42 16.86
N ALA A 404 2.38 -6.70 16.69
CA ALA A 404 1.47 -7.00 17.80
C ALA A 404 2.03 -8.07 18.75
N GLY A 405 2.66 -9.12 18.21
CA GLY A 405 3.29 -10.19 18.99
C GLY A 405 4.54 -9.78 19.79
N ARG A 406 5.07 -8.57 19.58
CA ARG A 406 6.20 -7.99 20.33
C ARG A 406 5.89 -6.62 20.93
N TRP A 407 4.63 -6.21 20.97
CA TRP A 407 4.22 -4.85 21.35
C TRP A 407 4.84 -4.35 22.67
N THR A 408 4.97 -5.23 23.68
CA THR A 408 5.47 -4.85 25.01
C THR A 408 7.00 -4.85 25.14
N ALA A 409 7.73 -5.28 24.12
CA ALA A 409 9.20 -5.44 24.19
C ALA A 409 9.93 -4.85 22.98
N GLY A 410 9.21 -4.54 21.89
CA GLY A 410 9.83 -4.16 20.63
C GLY A 410 10.75 -5.25 20.05
N PRO A 411 11.74 -4.87 19.23
CA PRO A 411 11.91 -3.53 18.64
C PRO A 411 10.79 -3.23 17.63
N GLN A 412 10.84 -2.04 17.01
CA GLN A 412 10.01 -1.73 15.84
C GLN A 412 10.16 -2.78 14.72
N ALA A 413 9.15 -2.88 13.86
CA ALA A 413 9.21 -3.72 12.68
C ALA A 413 10.36 -3.26 11.77
N PRO A 414 11.16 -4.18 11.18
CA PRO A 414 12.32 -3.79 10.37
C PRO A 414 11.99 -2.91 9.17
N TYR A 415 10.78 -3.06 8.60
CA TYR A 415 10.33 -2.24 7.48
C TYR A 415 9.89 -0.83 7.89
N SER A 416 9.56 -0.60 9.17
CA SER A 416 9.05 0.70 9.64
C SER A 416 10.10 1.76 9.35
N SER A 417 9.72 2.73 8.52
CA SER A 417 10.60 3.82 8.09
C SER A 417 11.20 4.56 9.28
N GLN A 418 12.44 5.01 9.09
CA GLN A 418 13.25 5.65 10.13
C GLN A 418 13.58 7.06 9.68
N GLY A 419 13.41 8.03 10.57
CA GLY A 419 13.90 9.37 10.34
C GLY A 419 15.43 9.47 10.47
N PRO A 420 15.96 10.71 10.52
CA PRO A 420 15.19 11.96 10.39
C PRO A 420 14.67 12.16 8.95
N PRO A 421 13.69 13.04 8.72
CA PRO A 421 13.46 13.58 7.38
C PRO A 421 14.72 14.26 6.84
N ASN A 422 14.82 14.39 5.52
CA ASN A 422 16.02 14.90 4.87
C ASN A 422 16.27 16.37 5.22
N PRO A 423 17.48 16.74 5.66
CA PRO A 423 17.88 18.15 5.61
C PRO A 423 18.06 18.55 4.15
N SER A 424 17.59 19.75 3.80
CA SER A 424 17.69 20.29 2.43
C SER A 424 18.02 21.77 2.43
N ARG A 425 18.19 22.34 1.23
CA ARG A 425 18.26 23.81 1.06
C ARG A 425 16.99 24.53 1.53
N LEU A 426 15.82 23.90 1.40
CA LEU A 426 14.52 24.49 1.75
C LEU A 426 14.18 24.31 3.23
N ASN A 427 14.64 23.23 3.85
CA ASN A 427 14.51 23.00 5.28
C ASN A 427 15.79 22.34 5.83
N PRO A 428 16.72 23.14 6.40
CA PRO A 428 17.97 22.61 6.93
C PRO A 428 17.83 22.01 8.35
N VAL A 429 16.62 22.01 8.92
CA VAL A 429 16.39 21.60 10.30
C VAL A 429 16.08 20.11 10.33
N ALA A 430 16.95 19.34 10.99
CA ALA A 430 16.65 17.96 11.35
C ALA A 430 15.67 17.91 12.54
N TYR A 431 14.70 17.01 12.47
CA TYR A 431 13.75 16.72 13.55
C TYR A 431 13.39 15.24 13.56
N THR A 432 12.86 14.79 14.69
CA THR A 432 12.58 13.36 14.91
C THR A 432 11.31 12.92 14.18
N LYS A 433 11.43 11.81 13.46
CA LYS A 433 10.32 10.98 12.96
C LYS A 433 10.71 9.50 13.07
N PRO A 434 9.75 8.57 13.27
CA PRO A 434 8.35 8.81 13.64
C PRO A 434 8.22 9.48 15.02
N ASP A 435 7.07 10.10 15.28
CA ASP A 435 6.77 10.71 16.59
C ASP A 435 6.33 9.65 17.61
N LEU A 436 5.62 8.61 17.14
CA LEU A 436 5.05 7.54 17.97
C LEU A 436 5.13 6.19 17.26
N MET A 437 4.88 5.12 18.03
CA MET A 437 4.72 3.76 17.51
C MET A 437 3.30 3.25 17.76
N GLY A 438 2.77 2.41 16.87
CA GLY A 438 1.51 1.70 17.04
C GLY A 438 1.64 0.22 16.65
N PRO A 439 0.68 -0.63 17.05
CA PRO A 439 0.73 -2.04 16.72
C PRO A 439 0.42 -2.30 15.25
N ASP A 440 1.14 -3.24 14.64
CA ASP A 440 0.82 -3.83 13.34
C ASP A 440 0.48 -5.33 13.44
N GLY A 441 0.13 -5.94 12.30
CA GLY A 441 -0.13 -7.38 12.23
C GLY A 441 -1.41 -7.75 12.96
N VAL A 442 -2.45 -6.94 12.77
CA VAL A 442 -3.75 -7.08 13.43
C VAL A 442 -4.82 -7.61 12.47
N ASP A 443 -5.93 -8.04 13.07
CA ASP A 443 -7.05 -8.62 12.36
C ASP A 443 -7.93 -7.54 11.73
N THR A 444 -8.26 -7.69 10.44
CA THR A 444 -9.27 -6.89 9.73
C THR A 444 -10.03 -7.77 8.75
N LEU A 445 -11.20 -7.32 8.29
CA LEU A 445 -11.97 -8.09 7.31
C LEU A 445 -11.19 -8.34 6.01
N ALA A 446 -10.52 -7.31 5.51
CA ALA A 446 -9.85 -7.34 4.21
C ALA A 446 -8.58 -8.20 4.20
N TYR A 447 -7.86 -8.27 5.32
CA TYR A 447 -6.55 -8.95 5.39
C TYR A 447 -6.56 -10.23 6.22
N GLY A 448 -7.64 -10.52 6.93
CA GLY A 448 -7.76 -11.71 7.77
C GLY A 448 -6.90 -11.65 9.04
N PRO A 449 -6.79 -12.78 9.76
CA PRO A 449 -6.11 -12.83 11.06
C PRO A 449 -4.61 -12.52 10.97
N GLY A 450 -4.14 -11.56 11.76
CA GLY A 450 -2.77 -11.07 11.78
C GLY A 450 -2.28 -10.50 10.45
N GLY A 451 -3.19 -10.32 9.49
CA GLY A 451 -2.84 -10.11 8.09
C GLY A 451 -2.59 -8.66 7.73
N PHE A 452 -3.05 -7.70 8.54
CA PHE A 452 -2.81 -6.29 8.26
C PHE A 452 -1.50 -5.82 8.90
N VAL A 453 -0.41 -6.10 8.19
CA VAL A 453 0.98 -5.78 8.54
C VAL A 453 1.40 -4.48 7.86
N GLY A 454 2.05 -3.59 8.60
CA GLY A 454 2.56 -2.31 8.10
C GLY A 454 2.24 -1.12 9.01
N THR A 455 2.92 -0.01 8.79
CA THR A 455 2.61 1.28 9.46
C THR A 455 1.19 1.77 9.17
N SER A 456 0.58 1.27 8.09
CA SER A 456 -0.83 1.47 7.76
C SER A 456 -1.81 0.90 8.79
N ALA A 457 -1.39 -0.13 9.55
CA ALA A 457 -2.15 -0.63 10.69
C ALA A 457 -1.84 0.16 11.96
N ALA A 458 -0.60 0.63 12.14
CA ALA A 458 -0.18 1.39 13.32
C ALA A 458 -0.84 2.78 13.42
N ALA A 459 -0.84 3.56 12.34
CA ALA A 459 -1.41 4.90 12.30
C ALA A 459 -2.90 5.00 12.74
N PRO A 460 -3.82 4.15 12.25
CA PRO A 460 -5.21 4.19 12.68
C PRO A 460 -5.40 3.82 14.16
N HIS A 461 -4.48 3.06 14.79
CA HIS A 461 -4.53 2.87 16.24
C HIS A 461 -4.31 4.18 16.99
N VAL A 462 -3.29 4.95 16.59
CA VAL A 462 -3.00 6.26 17.19
C VAL A 462 -4.11 7.27 16.89
N ALA A 463 -4.69 7.24 15.68
CA ALA A 463 -5.84 8.09 15.35
C ALA A 463 -7.06 7.76 16.23
N GLY A 464 -7.31 6.48 16.49
CA GLY A 464 -8.34 6.04 17.43
C GLY A 464 -8.04 6.43 18.88
N ALA A 465 -6.78 6.30 19.33
CA ALA A 465 -6.34 6.76 20.64
C ALA A 465 -6.54 8.28 20.80
N ALA A 466 -6.21 9.08 19.78
CA ALA A 466 -6.48 10.51 19.77
C ALA A 466 -7.97 10.82 19.94
N ALA A 467 -8.86 10.05 19.31
CA ALA A 467 -10.30 10.21 19.48
C ALA A 467 -10.76 9.86 20.92
N LEU A 468 -10.18 8.83 21.54
CA LEU A 468 -10.45 8.52 22.95
C LEU A 468 -10.04 9.68 23.87
N VAL A 469 -8.81 10.18 23.74
CA VAL A 469 -8.27 11.30 24.52
C VAL A 469 -9.13 12.53 24.35
N TRP A 470 -9.48 12.87 23.10
CA TRP A 470 -10.31 14.05 22.83
C TRP A 470 -11.73 13.89 23.38
N SER A 471 -12.29 12.68 23.44
CA SER A 471 -13.58 12.46 24.08
C SER A 471 -13.54 12.66 25.60
N ALA A 472 -12.40 12.39 26.24
CA ALA A 472 -12.18 12.67 27.66
C ALA A 472 -11.93 14.17 27.93
N TYR A 473 -11.28 14.85 26.98
CA TYR A 473 -10.92 16.26 27.08
C TYR A 473 -11.46 17.08 25.90
N PRO A 474 -12.79 17.27 25.78
CA PRO A 474 -13.44 17.83 24.58
C PRO A 474 -13.02 19.26 24.21
N TYR A 475 -12.47 20.01 25.17
CA TYR A 475 -12.01 21.39 24.98
C TYR A 475 -10.52 21.51 24.64
N TRP A 476 -9.77 20.40 24.61
CA TRP A 476 -8.37 20.42 24.22
C TRP A 476 -8.20 20.76 22.74
N THR A 477 -7.05 21.34 22.44
CA THR A 477 -6.55 21.58 21.08
C THR A 477 -5.91 20.31 20.52
N ALA A 478 -5.75 20.26 19.18
CA ALA A 478 -5.03 19.17 18.52
C ALA A 478 -3.62 18.99 19.09
N GLU A 479 -2.92 20.09 19.38
CA GLU A 479 -1.58 20.06 19.95
C GLU A 479 -1.56 19.46 21.36
N GLN A 480 -2.52 19.84 22.23
CA GLN A 480 -2.60 19.23 23.57
C GLN A 480 -2.88 17.73 23.51
N VAL A 481 -3.69 17.26 22.55
CA VAL A 481 -3.91 15.82 22.34
C VAL A 481 -2.65 15.15 21.81
N ARG A 482 -1.94 15.76 20.86
CA ARG A 482 -0.64 15.30 20.34
C ARG A 482 0.37 15.14 21.48
N THR A 483 0.64 16.22 22.21
CA THR A 483 1.61 16.23 23.32
C THR A 483 1.24 15.20 24.37
N TRP A 484 -0.05 15.05 24.72
CA TRP A 484 -0.47 14.02 25.66
C TRP A 484 -0.17 12.60 25.16
N LEU A 485 -0.41 12.31 23.88
CA LEU A 485 -0.10 11.00 23.30
C LEU A 485 1.41 10.73 23.30
N GLU A 486 2.22 11.74 22.99
CA GLU A 486 3.69 11.68 23.04
C GLU A 486 4.22 11.46 24.46
N GLU A 487 3.70 12.21 25.44
CA GLU A 487 4.11 12.10 26.85
C GLU A 487 3.59 10.82 27.53
N ALA A 488 2.45 10.30 27.09
CA ALA A 488 1.88 9.06 27.61
C ALA A 488 2.46 7.80 26.95
N ALA A 489 3.30 7.94 25.93
CA ALA A 489 3.95 6.82 25.27
C ALA A 489 4.90 6.10 26.24
N VAL A 490 4.98 4.77 26.09
CA VAL A 490 5.94 3.96 26.85
C VAL A 490 7.26 3.96 26.11
N ASP A 491 8.33 4.37 26.79
CA ASP A 491 9.71 4.18 26.35
C ASP A 491 10.11 2.71 26.63
N LEU A 492 10.40 1.94 25.57
CA LEU A 492 10.53 0.48 25.60
C LEU A 492 11.99 -0.01 25.66
#